data_AF-A0A1V3C0S0-F1
#
_entry.id   AF-A0A1V3C0S0-F1
#
_cell.length_a   1.000
_cell.length_b   1.000
_cell.length_c   1.000
_cell.angle_alpha   90.00
_cell.angle_beta   90.00
_cell.angle_gamma   90.00
#
_symmetry.space_group_name_H-M   'P 1'
#
loop_
_entity.id
_entity.type
_entity.pdbx_description
1 polymer ?
#
loop_
_entity_poly.entity_id
_entity_poly.type
_entity_poly.pdbx_seq_one_letter_code
_entity_poly.pdbx_strand_id
1 'polypeptide(L)'
;MKPDPAPLATEVWWAHTSAADDRLLRLLDEEELTRNSRFRHQADRDRHLLGRATARLLLAERAGCPPEKVTFALRCRSCEEKERTGADEGAGTGQGPHGKPHPTGPAEGWEVSVSHSGEWVALAMASGVPVGVDVERVSAARDLEGLVAYTLGDPERRAWERLSPADRVGAFFRYWARKEALLKATGLGLSGGLRRVLVSPVDAEPELLSWAGGGGPEAAALLDLERGEEYRSALAVLTDRPVELAVRPHEETARLLRSWPGGV
;
A
#
# COMPACT_ATOMS: atom_id res chain seq x y z
N MET A 1 36.60 6.40 -3.34
CA MET A 1 35.22 6.85 -3.65
C MET A 1 34.46 5.60 -4.03
N LYS A 2 33.58 5.10 -3.16
CA LYS A 2 32.69 3.98 -3.56
C LYS A 2 31.72 4.55 -4.61
N PRO A 3 31.43 3.83 -5.71
CA PRO A 3 30.42 4.28 -6.65
C PRO A 3 29.09 4.44 -5.92
N ASP A 4 28.33 5.49 -6.25
CA ASP A 4 26.98 5.63 -5.74
C ASP A 4 26.16 4.39 -6.13
N PRO A 5 25.35 3.85 -5.21
CA PRO A 5 24.56 2.69 -5.50
C PRO A 5 23.58 3.01 -6.64
N ALA A 6 23.42 2.06 -7.59
CA ALA A 6 22.44 2.21 -8.66
C ALA A 6 21.04 2.50 -8.07
N PRO A 7 20.17 3.24 -8.77
CA PRO A 7 18.80 3.42 -8.33
C PRO A 7 18.04 2.09 -8.17
N LEU A 8 17.09 2.04 -7.25
CA LEU A 8 16.15 0.93 -7.10
C LEU A 8 14.94 1.16 -8.00
N ALA A 9 14.77 0.29 -8.99
CA ALA A 9 13.60 0.29 -9.85
C ALA A 9 12.36 -0.05 -9.02
N THR A 10 11.39 0.86 -9.00
CA THR A 10 10.11 0.70 -8.31
C THR A 10 8.99 1.09 -9.25
N GLU A 11 7.90 0.33 -9.23
CA GLU A 11 6.77 0.58 -10.11
C GLU A 11 5.49 0.81 -9.32
N VAL A 12 4.64 1.70 -9.84
CA VAL A 12 3.28 1.92 -9.37
C VAL A 12 2.31 1.77 -10.53
N TRP A 13 1.34 0.88 -10.40
CA TRP A 13 0.31 0.59 -11.39
C TRP A 13 -1.05 1.05 -10.89
N TRP A 14 -1.75 1.82 -11.73
CA TRP A 14 -3.10 2.29 -11.44
C TRP A 14 -4.14 1.40 -12.12
N ALA A 15 -5.19 1.02 -11.41
CA ALA A 15 -6.36 0.37 -11.98
C ALA A 15 -7.63 1.10 -11.58
N HIS A 16 -8.48 1.40 -12.55
CA HIS A 16 -9.83 1.89 -12.32
C HIS A 16 -10.79 0.71 -12.20
N THR A 17 -11.82 0.82 -11.34
CA THR A 17 -12.83 -0.23 -11.12
C THR A 17 -13.56 -0.65 -12.39
N SER A 18 -13.61 0.20 -13.42
CA SER A 18 -14.16 -0.15 -14.74
C SER A 18 -13.42 -1.27 -15.49
N ALA A 19 -12.23 -1.67 -15.05
CA ALA A 19 -11.53 -2.83 -15.61
C ALA A 19 -11.85 -4.15 -14.88
N ALA A 20 -12.71 -4.12 -13.86
CA ALA A 20 -13.17 -5.34 -13.20
C ALA A 20 -13.94 -6.22 -14.18
N ASP A 21 -13.64 -7.52 -14.15
CA ASP A 21 -14.18 -8.52 -15.06
C ASP A 21 -14.21 -9.87 -14.34
N ASP A 22 -15.36 -10.54 -14.32
CA ASP A 22 -15.58 -11.79 -13.59
C ASP A 22 -14.60 -12.91 -14.00
N ARG A 23 -14.04 -12.88 -15.23
CA ARG A 23 -13.03 -13.87 -15.62
C ARG A 23 -11.81 -13.81 -14.70
N LEU A 24 -11.46 -12.63 -14.19
CA LEU A 24 -10.33 -12.43 -13.29
C LEU A 24 -10.51 -13.13 -11.94
N LEU A 25 -11.74 -13.52 -11.55
CA LEU A 25 -11.98 -14.29 -10.33
C LEU A 25 -11.25 -15.63 -10.34
N ARG A 26 -11.00 -16.19 -11.53
CA ARG A 26 -10.23 -17.43 -11.72
C ARG A 26 -8.75 -17.28 -11.37
N LEU A 27 -8.26 -16.05 -11.21
CA LEU A 27 -6.91 -15.80 -10.70
C LEU A 27 -6.84 -15.86 -9.18
N LEU A 28 -7.95 -15.77 -8.45
CA LEU A 28 -7.96 -15.75 -6.99
C LEU A 28 -7.98 -17.19 -6.44
N ASP A 29 -7.27 -17.41 -5.34
CA ASP A 29 -7.38 -18.65 -4.59
C ASP A 29 -8.67 -18.71 -3.76
N GLU A 30 -8.93 -19.86 -3.11
CA GLU A 30 -10.16 -20.08 -2.33
C GLU A 30 -10.32 -19.08 -1.17
N GLU A 31 -9.23 -18.69 -0.50
CA GLU A 31 -9.27 -17.72 0.59
C GLU A 31 -9.57 -16.31 0.07
N GLU A 32 -8.95 -15.93 -1.05
CA GLU A 32 -9.16 -14.66 -1.73
C GLU A 32 -10.58 -14.55 -2.29
N LEU A 33 -11.14 -15.61 -2.87
CA LEU A 33 -12.53 -15.70 -3.32
C LEU A 33 -13.51 -15.59 -2.15
N THR A 34 -13.24 -16.31 -1.06
CA THR A 34 -14.03 -16.23 0.17
C THR A 34 -14.02 -14.80 0.73
N ARG A 35 -12.84 -14.16 0.79
CA ARG A 35 -12.72 -12.77 1.22
C ARG A 35 -13.46 -11.81 0.28
N ASN A 36 -13.34 -12.02 -1.03
CA ASN A 36 -14.02 -11.19 -2.03
C ASN A 36 -15.55 -11.25 -1.85
N SER A 37 -16.12 -12.45 -1.74
CA SER A 37 -17.57 -12.65 -1.60
C SER A 37 -18.17 -12.05 -0.33
N ARG A 38 -17.36 -11.84 0.72
CA ARG A 38 -17.80 -11.22 1.99
C ARG A 38 -18.01 -9.71 1.91
N PHE A 39 -17.44 -9.03 0.91
CA PHE A 39 -17.67 -7.60 0.75
C PHE A 39 -19.13 -7.34 0.38
N ARG A 40 -19.77 -6.42 1.10
CA ARG A 40 -21.18 -6.04 0.88
C ARG A 40 -21.37 -5.33 -0.46
N HIS A 41 -20.49 -4.40 -0.79
CA HIS A 41 -20.61 -3.55 -1.97
C HIS A 41 -19.79 -4.09 -3.14
N GLN A 42 -20.35 -3.99 -4.35
CA GLN A 42 -19.65 -4.41 -5.58
C GLN A 42 -18.34 -3.66 -5.77
N ALA A 43 -18.31 -2.36 -5.48
CA ALA A 43 -17.08 -1.56 -5.60
C ALA A 43 -15.93 -2.09 -4.72
N ASP A 44 -16.22 -2.63 -3.53
CA ASP A 44 -15.18 -3.23 -2.67
C ASP A 44 -14.72 -4.59 -3.23
N ARG A 45 -15.64 -5.37 -3.82
CA ARG A 45 -15.29 -6.61 -4.54
C ARG A 45 -14.38 -6.33 -5.73
N ASP A 46 -14.72 -5.32 -6.53
CA ASP A 46 -13.96 -4.94 -7.72
C ASP A 46 -12.55 -4.47 -7.35
N ARG A 47 -12.41 -3.64 -6.30
CA ARG A 47 -11.10 -3.18 -5.82
C ARG A 47 -10.23 -4.32 -5.31
N HIS A 48 -10.80 -5.24 -4.52
CA HIS A 48 -10.08 -6.42 -4.05
C HIS A 48 -9.65 -7.32 -5.21
N LEU A 49 -10.56 -7.59 -6.16
CA LEU A 49 -10.30 -8.38 -7.36
C LEU A 49 -9.17 -7.78 -8.18
N LEU A 50 -9.26 -6.50 -8.52
CA LEU A 50 -8.26 -5.80 -9.32
C LEU A 50 -6.90 -5.76 -8.64
N GLY A 51 -6.86 -5.54 -7.32
CA GLY A 51 -5.62 -5.58 -6.56
C GLY A 51 -4.91 -6.94 -6.66
N ARG A 52 -5.65 -8.04 -6.48
CA ARG A 52 -5.09 -9.41 -6.56
C ARG A 52 -4.72 -9.83 -7.98
N ALA A 53 -5.62 -9.60 -8.93
CA ALA A 53 -5.38 -9.96 -10.33
C ALA A 53 -4.18 -9.19 -10.91
N THR A 54 -4.09 -7.87 -10.66
CA THR A 54 -2.97 -7.06 -11.14
C THR A 54 -1.65 -7.51 -10.52
N ALA A 55 -1.61 -7.74 -9.20
CA ALA A 55 -0.43 -8.25 -8.52
C ALA A 55 0.05 -9.57 -9.11
N ARG A 56 -0.87 -10.52 -9.27
CA ARG A 56 -0.57 -11.87 -9.74
C ARG A 56 -0.04 -11.88 -11.17
N LEU A 57 -0.66 -11.12 -12.08
CA LEU A 57 -0.21 -11.04 -13.48
C LEU A 57 1.15 -10.35 -13.62
N LEU A 58 1.37 -9.24 -12.92
CA LEU A 58 2.66 -8.54 -12.98
C LEU A 58 3.79 -9.40 -12.39
N LEU A 59 3.57 -10.01 -11.23
CA LEU A 59 4.57 -10.89 -10.62
C LEU A 59 4.87 -12.10 -11.50
N ALA A 60 3.86 -12.66 -12.15
CA ALA A 60 4.04 -13.78 -13.07
C ALA A 60 4.89 -13.39 -14.28
N GLU A 61 4.63 -12.22 -14.87
CA GLU A 61 5.44 -11.65 -15.95
C GLU A 61 6.90 -11.46 -15.49
N ARG A 62 7.12 -10.88 -14.31
CA ARG A 62 8.47 -10.63 -13.77
C ARG A 62 9.22 -11.87 -13.34
N ALA A 63 8.51 -12.88 -12.85
CA ALA A 63 9.07 -14.17 -12.46
C ALA A 63 9.22 -15.14 -13.64
N GLY A 64 8.69 -14.81 -14.82
CA GLY A 64 8.69 -15.69 -15.98
C GLY A 64 7.93 -16.99 -15.75
N CYS A 65 6.80 -16.93 -15.03
CA CYS A 65 6.00 -18.10 -14.68
C CYS A 65 4.51 -17.91 -15.02
N PRO A 66 3.71 -18.99 -15.07
CA PRO A 66 2.26 -18.87 -15.16
C PRO A 66 1.66 -18.19 -13.90
N PRO A 67 0.61 -17.35 -14.04
CA PRO A 67 -0.03 -16.65 -12.90
C PRO A 67 -0.47 -17.57 -11.76
N GLU A 68 -0.84 -18.81 -12.06
CA GLU A 68 -1.29 -19.82 -11.10
C GLU A 68 -0.17 -20.26 -10.16
N LYS A 69 1.11 -20.03 -10.53
CA LYS A 69 2.25 -20.33 -9.66
C LYS A 69 2.58 -19.20 -8.69
N VAL A 70 1.97 -18.02 -8.84
CA VAL A 70 2.18 -16.89 -7.93
C VAL A 70 1.21 -16.98 -6.76
N THR A 71 1.76 -17.27 -5.59
CA THR A 71 1.02 -17.38 -4.32
C THR A 71 1.45 -16.27 -3.36
N PHE A 72 0.62 -16.01 -2.35
CA PHE A 72 0.88 -14.99 -1.32
C PHE A 72 0.78 -15.59 0.07
N ALA A 73 1.80 -15.39 0.89
CA ALA A 73 1.70 -15.59 2.33
C ALA A 73 1.29 -14.26 3.00
N LEU A 74 0.23 -14.28 3.81
CA LEU A 74 -0.15 -13.13 4.62
C LEU A 74 0.65 -13.13 5.93
N ARG A 75 1.41 -12.05 6.17
CA ARG A 75 2.22 -11.91 7.39
C ARG A 75 1.84 -10.65 8.14
N CYS A 76 1.58 -10.82 9.44
CA CYS A 76 1.29 -9.72 10.36
C CYS A 76 2.40 -9.61 11.38
N ARG A 77 3.21 -8.54 11.27
CA ARG A 77 4.34 -8.29 12.16
C ARG A 77 3.93 -8.18 13.63
N SER A 78 2.74 -7.64 13.91
CA SER A 78 2.23 -7.55 15.29
C SER A 78 1.92 -8.94 15.86
N CYS A 79 1.43 -9.88 15.06
CA CYS A 79 1.18 -11.25 15.51
C CYS A 79 2.49 -12.00 15.70
N GLU A 80 3.41 -11.89 14.74
CA GLU A 80 4.76 -12.47 14.84
C GLU A 80 5.50 -11.99 16.11
N GLU A 81 5.35 -10.72 16.48
CA GLU A 81 5.96 -10.18 17.70
C GLU A 81 5.30 -10.72 18.98
N LYS A 82 3.97 -10.86 19.01
CA LYS A 82 3.25 -11.46 20.15
C LYS A 82 3.65 -12.92 20.35
N GLU A 83 3.74 -13.68 19.26
CA GLU A 83 4.23 -15.06 19.27
C GLU A 83 5.67 -15.11 19.82
N ARG A 84 6.57 -14.28 19.29
CA ARG A 84 7.98 -14.23 19.71
C ARG A 84 8.15 -13.86 21.18
N THR A 85 7.30 -12.97 21.69
CA THR A 85 7.37 -12.49 23.09
C THR A 85 6.61 -13.39 24.07
N GLY A 86 5.89 -14.41 23.58
CA GLY A 86 5.04 -15.27 24.40
C GLY A 86 3.82 -14.53 24.98
N ALA A 87 3.48 -13.35 24.46
CA ALA A 87 2.30 -12.58 24.86
C ALA A 87 0.99 -13.17 24.31
N ASP A 88 1.09 -14.24 23.53
CA ASP A 88 -0.03 -15.07 23.09
C ASP A 88 -0.39 -16.12 24.16
N GLU A 89 -0.87 -15.64 25.32
CA GLU A 89 -1.38 -16.51 26.39
C GLU A 89 -2.74 -17.13 25.98
N GLY A 90 -2.71 -18.16 25.13
CA GLY A 90 -3.82 -19.10 24.94
C GLY A 90 -5.04 -18.57 24.17
N ALA A 91 -4.98 -17.36 23.62
CA ALA A 91 -5.97 -16.85 22.68
C ALA A 91 -5.44 -17.01 21.25
N GLY A 92 -5.19 -18.26 20.83
CA GLY A 92 -4.85 -18.57 19.45
C GLY A 92 -5.77 -17.74 18.55
N THR A 93 -5.19 -16.82 17.80
CA THR A 93 -6.00 -15.78 17.14
C THR A 93 -6.96 -16.52 16.22
N GLY A 94 -8.25 -16.58 16.57
CA GLY A 94 -9.30 -17.14 15.71
C GLY A 94 -9.50 -16.35 14.40
N GLN A 95 -8.54 -15.50 14.06
CA GLN A 95 -8.38 -14.78 12.83
C GLN A 95 -7.38 -15.59 12.01
N GLY A 96 -7.84 -16.11 10.86
CA GLY A 96 -6.96 -16.75 9.89
C GLY A 96 -5.85 -15.81 9.40
N PRO A 97 -4.98 -16.26 8.48
CA PRO A 97 -3.85 -15.50 7.98
C PRO A 97 -4.23 -14.06 7.61
N HIS A 98 -3.46 -13.08 8.10
CA HIS A 98 -3.72 -11.66 7.85
C HIS A 98 -2.42 -10.84 7.80
N GLY A 99 -2.54 -9.58 7.39
CA GLY A 99 -1.40 -8.65 7.26
C GLY A 99 -0.96 -8.44 5.82
N LYS A 100 0.31 -8.06 5.64
CA LYS A 100 0.86 -7.70 4.33
C LYS A 100 1.03 -8.97 3.47
N PRO A 101 0.61 -8.96 2.20
CA PRO A 101 0.86 -10.07 1.29
C PRO A 101 2.34 -10.11 0.88
N HIS A 102 2.96 -11.27 1.05
CA HIS A 102 4.33 -11.55 0.60
C HIS A 102 4.27 -12.57 -0.53
N PRO A 103 4.73 -12.21 -1.75
CA PRO A 103 4.87 -13.17 -2.85
C PRO A 103 5.76 -14.36 -2.45
N THR A 104 5.33 -15.56 -2.82
CA THR A 104 6.06 -16.81 -2.58
C THR A 104 6.24 -17.60 -3.88
N GLY A 105 7.08 -18.65 -3.84
CA GLY A 105 7.35 -19.49 -5.00
C GLY A 105 8.21 -18.73 -6.03
N PRO A 106 7.91 -18.80 -7.34
CA PRO A 106 8.72 -18.14 -8.36
C PRO A 106 8.82 -16.61 -8.22
N ALA A 107 7.88 -15.99 -7.52
CA ALA A 107 7.85 -14.55 -7.27
C ALA A 107 8.53 -14.16 -5.94
N GLU A 108 9.12 -15.11 -5.20
CA GLU A 108 9.86 -14.82 -3.98
C GLU A 108 10.99 -13.80 -4.24
N GLY A 109 11.17 -12.87 -3.30
CA GLY A 109 12.09 -11.74 -3.47
C GLY A 109 11.46 -10.50 -4.13
N TRP A 110 10.22 -10.59 -4.62
CA TRP A 110 9.43 -9.40 -4.94
C TRP A 110 8.62 -8.92 -3.73
N GLU A 111 8.46 -7.61 -3.63
CA GLU A 111 7.65 -6.92 -2.64
C GLU A 111 6.50 -6.23 -3.34
N VAL A 112 5.30 -6.31 -2.76
CA VAL A 112 4.11 -5.64 -3.29
C VAL A 112 3.35 -4.91 -2.20
N SER A 113 2.67 -3.84 -2.59
CA SER A 113 1.69 -3.15 -1.76
C SER A 113 0.50 -2.75 -2.59
N VAL A 114 -0.70 -2.86 -2.02
CA VAL A 114 -1.94 -2.47 -2.68
C VAL A 114 -2.70 -1.51 -1.79
N SER A 115 -3.20 -0.42 -2.36
CA SER A 115 -4.17 0.46 -1.72
C SER A 115 -5.29 0.80 -2.70
N HIS A 116 -6.46 1.15 -2.18
CA HIS A 116 -7.61 1.43 -3.01
C HIS A 116 -8.57 2.41 -2.32
N SER A 117 -9.09 3.39 -3.07
CA SER A 117 -10.05 4.36 -2.56
C SER A 117 -10.90 4.92 -3.70
N GLY A 118 -12.19 5.14 -3.45
CA GLY A 118 -13.14 5.52 -4.49
C GLY A 118 -13.21 4.50 -5.65
N GLU A 119 -12.76 4.88 -6.84
CA GLU A 119 -12.76 4.03 -8.04
C GLU A 119 -11.37 3.53 -8.42
N TRP A 120 -10.34 3.85 -7.62
CA TRP A 120 -8.96 3.58 -7.95
C TRP A 120 -8.32 2.52 -7.03
N VAL A 121 -7.49 1.69 -7.64
CA VAL A 121 -6.55 0.78 -6.99
C VAL A 121 -5.14 1.20 -7.42
N ALA A 122 -4.25 1.36 -6.46
CA ALA A 122 -2.83 1.54 -6.65
C ALA A 122 -2.12 0.25 -6.24
N LEU A 123 -1.24 -0.26 -7.09
CA LEU A 123 -0.33 -1.36 -6.76
C LEU A 123 1.10 -0.87 -6.91
N ALA A 124 1.89 -0.97 -5.85
CA ALA A 124 3.33 -0.77 -5.93
C ALA A 124 4.06 -2.11 -5.89
N MET A 125 5.18 -2.20 -6.62
CA MET A 125 6.06 -3.36 -6.59
C MET A 125 7.54 -2.99 -6.74
N ALA A 126 8.40 -3.74 -6.06
CA ALA A 126 9.85 -3.60 -6.12
C ALA A 126 10.51 -4.96 -5.85
N SER A 127 11.78 -5.13 -6.27
CA SER A 127 12.54 -6.34 -6.00
C SER A 127 13.49 -6.15 -4.82
N GLY A 128 13.41 -7.04 -3.83
CA GLY A 128 14.32 -7.14 -2.69
C GLY A 128 14.22 -5.99 -1.68
N VAL A 129 13.23 -5.11 -1.80
CA VAL A 129 13.08 -3.92 -0.94
C VAL A 129 11.61 -3.71 -0.56
N PRO A 130 11.28 -3.57 0.74
CA PRO A 130 9.90 -3.38 1.16
C PRO A 130 9.30 -2.09 0.58
N VAL A 131 8.14 -2.24 -0.04
CA VAL A 131 7.37 -1.13 -0.62
C VAL A 131 6.00 -1.02 0.03
N GLY A 132 5.48 0.21 0.08
CA GLY A 132 4.15 0.55 0.56
C GLY A 132 3.53 1.63 -0.31
N VAL A 133 2.26 1.49 -0.67
CA VAL A 133 1.50 2.51 -1.41
C VAL A 133 0.22 2.83 -0.68
N ASP A 134 -0.20 4.09 -0.74
CA ASP A 134 -1.50 4.50 -0.29
C ASP A 134 -2.19 5.47 -1.26
N VAL A 135 -3.52 5.37 -1.34
CA VAL A 135 -4.38 6.27 -2.11
C VAL A 135 -5.66 6.52 -1.31
N GLU A 136 -6.01 7.79 -1.16
CA GLU A 136 -7.22 8.22 -0.46
C GLU A 136 -8.00 9.23 -1.27
N ARG A 137 -9.30 8.99 -1.42
CA ARG A 137 -10.24 9.98 -1.96
C ARG A 137 -10.47 11.06 -0.91
N VAL A 138 -10.14 12.29 -1.27
CA VAL A 138 -10.43 13.48 -0.48
C VAL A 138 -11.94 13.61 -0.37
N SER A 139 -12.44 13.58 0.86
CA SER A 139 -13.85 13.81 1.16
C SER A 139 -13.98 14.70 2.39
N ALA A 140 -15.11 15.41 2.51
CA ALA A 140 -15.40 16.16 3.71
C ALA A 140 -15.61 15.18 4.88
N ALA A 141 -14.55 14.96 5.67
CA ALA A 141 -14.62 14.13 6.86
C ALA A 141 -15.61 14.74 7.86
N ARG A 142 -16.52 13.92 8.41
CA ARG A 142 -17.50 14.38 9.40
C ARG A 142 -16.84 14.87 10.70
N ASP A 143 -15.67 14.34 11.03
CA ASP A 143 -14.85 14.73 12.18
C ASP A 143 -13.36 14.82 11.81
N LEU A 144 -13.01 15.88 11.07
CA LEU A 144 -11.62 16.11 10.65
C LEU A 144 -10.68 16.37 11.84
N GLU A 145 -11.15 17.08 12.87
CA GLU A 145 -10.34 17.41 14.05
C GLU A 145 -9.98 16.16 14.86
N GLY A 146 -10.94 15.24 15.07
CA GLY A 146 -10.68 13.95 15.73
C GLY A 146 -9.71 13.08 14.93
N LEU A 147 -9.85 13.04 13.60
CA LEU A 147 -8.89 12.33 12.74
C LEU A 147 -7.49 12.94 12.81
N VAL A 148 -7.39 14.27 12.81
CA VAL A 148 -6.13 14.99 13.00
C VAL A 148 -5.54 14.68 14.37
N ALA A 149 -6.33 14.66 15.45
CA ALA A 149 -5.96 14.21 16.82
C ALA A 149 -5.30 12.83 16.84
N TYR A 150 -5.88 11.89 16.09
CA TYR A 150 -5.38 10.52 16.02
C TYR A 150 -4.15 10.35 15.11
N THR A 151 -4.03 11.17 14.06
CA THR A 151 -3.08 10.94 12.95
C THR A 151 -1.84 11.81 13.04
N LEU A 152 -1.98 13.10 13.36
CA LEU A 152 -0.88 14.08 13.25
C LEU A 152 -0.13 14.21 14.57
N GLY A 153 1.19 14.15 14.48
CA GLY A 153 2.09 14.56 15.55
C GLY A 153 2.08 16.07 15.72
N ASP A 154 2.61 16.55 16.85
CA ASP A 154 2.55 17.97 17.21
C ASP A 154 3.15 18.93 16.17
N PRO A 155 4.30 18.66 15.53
CA PRO A 155 4.81 19.56 14.49
C PRO A 155 3.91 19.60 13.24
N GLU A 156 3.35 18.47 12.83
CA GLU A 156 2.45 18.36 11.67
C GLU A 156 1.11 19.04 11.94
N ARG A 157 0.55 18.84 13.14
CA ARG A 157 -0.67 19.56 13.58
C ARG A 157 -0.45 21.07 13.50
N ARG A 158 0.65 21.58 14.06
CA ARG A 158 0.95 23.02 14.00
C ARG A 158 1.10 23.53 12.57
N ALA A 159 1.66 22.73 11.65
CA ALA A 159 1.73 23.09 10.25
C ALA A 159 0.35 23.11 9.59
N TRP A 160 -0.46 22.09 9.85
CA TRP A 160 -1.82 21.96 9.36
C TRP A 160 -2.75 23.08 9.87
N GLU A 161 -2.64 23.48 11.14
CA GLU A 161 -3.42 24.57 11.73
C GLU A 161 -3.14 25.94 11.08
N ARG A 162 -1.94 26.13 10.50
CA ARG A 162 -1.59 27.36 9.77
C ARG A 162 -2.20 27.43 8.37
N LEU A 163 -2.69 26.31 7.83
CA LEU A 163 -3.32 26.28 6.52
C LEU A 163 -4.68 26.96 6.53
N SER A 164 -5.07 27.49 5.37
CA SER A 164 -6.42 27.99 5.16
C SER A 164 -7.44 26.85 5.36
N PRO A 165 -8.67 27.14 5.84
CA PRO A 165 -9.69 26.11 5.99
C PRO A 165 -9.95 25.29 4.72
N ALA A 166 -9.79 25.89 3.53
CA ALA A 166 -9.97 25.21 2.25
C ALA A 166 -8.88 24.15 1.97
N ASP A 167 -7.64 24.38 2.43
CA ASP A 167 -6.50 23.49 2.16
C ASP A 167 -6.37 22.35 3.18
N ARG A 168 -6.95 22.53 4.38
CA ARG A 168 -6.81 21.60 5.51
C ARG A 168 -7.27 20.17 5.18
N VAL A 169 -8.37 20.00 4.45
CA VAL A 169 -8.90 18.67 4.13
C VAL A 169 -7.90 17.92 3.23
N GLY A 170 -7.46 18.54 2.14
CA GLY A 170 -6.50 17.93 1.22
C GLY A 170 -5.13 17.69 1.88
N ALA A 171 -4.69 18.59 2.76
CA ALA A 171 -3.45 18.43 3.50
C ALA A 171 -3.51 17.25 4.49
N PHE A 172 -4.64 17.07 5.19
CA PHE A 172 -4.82 15.93 6.08
C PHE A 172 -4.69 14.60 5.32
N PHE A 173 -5.38 14.45 4.18
CA PHE A 173 -5.29 13.22 3.38
C PHE A 173 -3.89 13.00 2.77
N ARG A 174 -3.12 14.07 2.52
CA ARG A 174 -1.70 13.93 2.11
C ARG A 174 -0.84 13.39 3.25
N TYR A 175 -0.98 13.93 4.47
CA TYR A 175 -0.32 13.36 5.65
C TYR A 175 -0.70 11.91 5.88
N TRP A 176 -2.00 11.59 5.78
CA TRP A 176 -2.51 10.24 5.90
C TRP A 176 -1.84 9.30 4.89
N ALA A 177 -1.89 9.63 3.60
CA ALA A 177 -1.34 8.80 2.55
C ALA A 177 0.17 8.55 2.73
N ARG A 178 0.94 9.60 3.05
CA ARG A 178 2.39 9.48 3.33
C ARG A 178 2.67 8.49 4.47
N LYS A 179 1.92 8.60 5.57
CA LYS A 179 2.11 7.76 6.77
C LYS A 179 1.62 6.33 6.55
N GLU A 180 0.47 6.14 5.91
CA GLU A 180 -0.04 4.81 5.56
C GLU A 180 0.88 4.08 4.58
N ALA A 181 1.44 4.77 3.59
CA ALA A 181 2.43 4.17 2.68
C ALA A 181 3.63 3.62 3.47
N LEU A 182 4.17 4.42 4.41
CA LEU A 182 5.26 4.00 5.30
C LEU A 182 4.88 2.80 6.20
N LEU A 183 3.69 2.83 6.81
CA LEU A 183 3.19 1.74 7.66
C LEU A 183 2.94 0.44 6.87
N LYS A 184 2.44 0.56 5.63
CA LYS A 184 2.26 -0.58 4.71
C LYS A 184 3.60 -1.15 4.26
N ALA A 185 4.60 -0.31 4.01
CA ALA A 185 5.93 -0.77 3.63
C ALA A 185 6.57 -1.64 4.72
N THR A 186 6.41 -1.24 6.00
CA THR A 186 6.96 -1.96 7.16
C THR A 186 6.16 -3.20 7.59
N GLY A 187 4.94 -3.39 7.07
CA GLY A 187 4.02 -4.45 7.51
C GLY A 187 3.44 -4.27 8.92
N LEU A 188 3.67 -3.11 9.57
CA LEU A 188 3.14 -2.82 10.90
C LEU A 188 1.65 -2.44 10.89
N GLY A 189 1.12 -2.00 9.74
CA GLY A 189 -0.25 -1.50 9.63
C GLY A 189 -0.58 -0.39 10.65
N LEU A 190 -1.86 -0.21 10.96
CA LEU A 190 -2.31 0.81 11.93
C LEU A 190 -1.73 0.61 13.34
N SER A 191 -1.30 -0.61 13.71
CA SER A 191 -0.60 -0.86 14.99
C SER A 191 0.74 -0.15 15.10
N GLY A 192 1.38 0.21 13.98
CA GLY A 192 2.58 1.07 14.00
C GLY A 192 2.28 2.49 14.48
N GLY A 193 1.01 2.91 14.45
CA GLY A 193 0.51 4.16 15.02
C GLY A 193 0.85 5.38 14.16
N LEU A 194 -0.12 5.90 13.41
CA LEU A 194 0.05 7.05 12.50
C LEU A 194 0.72 8.26 13.17
N ARG A 195 0.36 8.58 14.41
CA ARG A 195 0.94 9.71 15.17
C ARG A 195 2.41 9.51 15.56
N ARG A 196 2.94 8.28 15.53
CA ARG A 196 4.34 7.96 15.83
C ARG A 196 5.28 8.14 14.65
N VAL A 197 4.72 8.24 13.45
CA VAL A 197 5.45 8.51 12.20
C VAL A 197 5.33 10.00 11.91
N LEU A 198 6.44 10.73 11.90
CA LEU A 198 6.45 12.13 11.50
C LEU A 198 6.99 12.25 10.09
N VAL A 199 6.26 12.95 9.23
CA VAL A 199 6.66 13.23 7.84
C VAL A 199 6.76 14.73 7.60
N SER A 200 7.46 15.10 6.53
CA SER A 200 7.62 16.50 6.14
C SER A 200 6.27 17.19 5.89
N PRO A 201 6.21 18.52 6.05
CA PRO A 201 5.04 19.32 5.68
C PRO A 201 4.55 19.07 4.24
N VAL A 202 3.26 19.32 4.02
CA VAL A 202 2.58 19.03 2.74
C VAL A 202 3.02 19.92 1.58
N ASP A 203 3.72 21.00 1.88
CA ASP A 203 4.32 22.00 0.99
C ASP A 203 5.85 21.83 0.85
N ALA A 204 6.42 20.81 1.49
CA ALA A 204 7.82 20.43 1.36
C ALA A 204 7.97 19.11 0.60
N GLU A 205 9.19 18.83 0.14
CA GLU A 205 9.57 17.53 -0.42
C GLU A 205 9.19 16.40 0.55
N PRO A 206 8.55 15.32 0.10
CA PRO A 206 8.10 14.24 0.98
C PRO A 206 9.29 13.53 1.64
N GLU A 207 9.31 13.49 2.97
CA GLU A 207 10.38 12.85 3.75
C GLU A 207 9.84 12.21 5.02
N LEU A 208 10.41 11.08 5.43
CA LEU A 208 10.26 10.53 6.78
C LEU A 208 11.18 11.30 7.74
N LEU A 209 10.61 12.10 8.64
CA LEU A 209 11.38 12.90 9.62
C LEU A 209 11.77 12.10 10.86
N SER A 210 10.85 11.29 11.39
CA SER A 210 11.14 10.42 12.53
C SER A 210 10.11 9.32 12.71
N TRP A 211 10.51 8.27 13.43
CA TRP A 211 9.65 7.16 13.80
C TRP A 211 9.86 6.78 15.27
N ALA A 212 8.80 6.84 16.07
CA ALA A 212 8.82 6.46 17.49
C ALA A 212 8.19 5.08 17.74
N GLY A 213 8.60 4.41 18.83
CA GLY A 213 7.95 3.18 19.29
C GLY A 213 8.48 1.87 18.69
N GLY A 214 9.67 1.89 18.07
CA GLY A 214 10.34 0.70 17.54
C GLY A 214 9.79 0.21 16.21
N GLY A 215 10.60 -0.58 15.50
CA GLY A 215 10.21 -1.24 14.25
C GLY A 215 10.10 -0.34 13.01
N GLY A 216 10.43 0.96 13.13
CA GLY A 216 10.59 1.84 11.99
C GLY A 216 11.79 1.46 11.10
N PRO A 217 11.83 1.96 9.85
CA PRO A 217 12.94 1.71 8.94
C PRO A 217 14.18 2.52 9.31
N GLU A 218 15.37 2.06 8.89
CA GLU A 218 16.61 2.83 8.98
C GLU A 218 16.63 4.01 8.00
N ALA A 219 16.06 3.81 6.82
CA ALA A 219 15.88 4.82 5.78
C ALA A 219 14.62 4.54 4.96
N ALA A 220 14.02 5.59 4.42
CA ALA A 220 12.89 5.46 3.50
C ALA A 220 12.91 6.58 2.46
N ALA A 221 12.74 6.21 1.19
CA ALA A 221 12.31 7.14 0.15
C ALA A 221 10.79 7.28 0.22
N LEU A 222 10.30 8.53 0.22
CA LEU A 222 8.88 8.87 0.26
C LEU A 222 8.56 9.75 -0.95
N LEU A 223 7.48 9.45 -1.66
CA LEU A 223 7.06 10.21 -2.84
C LEU A 223 5.55 10.43 -2.79
N ASP A 224 5.10 11.63 -3.14
CA ASP A 224 3.67 11.86 -3.43
C ASP A 224 3.38 11.41 -4.87
N LEU A 225 2.24 10.75 -5.07
CA LEU A 225 1.81 10.28 -6.39
C LEU A 225 0.61 11.10 -6.89
N GLU A 226 0.68 11.54 -8.15
CA GLU A 226 -0.41 12.28 -8.77
C GLU A 226 -1.59 11.38 -9.17
N ARG A 227 -2.80 11.77 -8.76
CA ARG A 227 -4.06 11.13 -9.16
C ARG A 227 -5.21 12.16 -9.19
N GLY A 228 -4.96 13.29 -9.85
CA GLY A 228 -5.91 14.41 -9.90
C GLY A 228 -6.14 15.07 -8.52
N GLU A 229 -7.07 16.02 -8.47
CA GLU A 229 -7.31 16.82 -7.26
C GLU A 229 -8.14 16.08 -6.21
N GLU A 230 -8.96 15.11 -6.62
CA GLU A 230 -9.83 14.34 -5.75
C GLU A 230 -9.09 13.31 -4.88
N TYR A 231 -7.82 13.02 -5.16
CA TYR A 231 -7.07 11.97 -4.47
C TYR A 231 -5.76 12.48 -3.89
N ARG A 232 -5.35 11.90 -2.77
CA ARG A 232 -3.99 12.02 -2.22
C ARG A 232 -3.40 10.64 -2.13
N SER A 233 -2.18 10.50 -2.63
CA SER A 233 -1.54 9.19 -2.76
C SER A 233 -0.06 9.33 -2.48
N ALA A 234 0.55 8.28 -1.93
CA ALA A 234 1.97 8.26 -1.64
C ALA A 234 2.57 6.87 -1.84
N LEU A 235 3.86 6.85 -2.11
CA LEU A 235 4.72 5.67 -2.20
C LEU A 235 5.82 5.78 -1.15
N ALA A 236 6.07 4.70 -0.43
CA ALA A 236 7.21 4.53 0.45
C ALA A 236 8.03 3.31 0.04
N VAL A 237 9.35 3.47 -0.03
CA VAL A 237 10.32 2.39 -0.26
C VAL A 237 11.33 2.41 0.87
N LEU A 238 11.51 1.31 1.60
CA LEU A 238 12.37 1.27 2.79
C LEU A 238 13.84 1.09 2.40
N THR A 239 14.47 2.17 1.96
CA THR A 239 15.84 2.20 1.43
C THR A 239 16.50 3.56 1.62
N ASP A 240 17.83 3.56 1.65
CA ASP A 240 18.72 4.72 1.55
C ASP A 240 19.19 4.99 0.11
N ARG A 241 18.89 4.09 -0.83
CA ARG A 241 19.26 4.23 -2.25
C ARG A 241 18.28 5.15 -2.98
N PRO A 242 18.72 5.86 -4.03
CA PRO A 242 17.81 6.57 -4.93
C PRO A 242 16.75 5.61 -5.50
N VAL A 243 15.51 6.09 -5.62
CA VAL A 243 14.41 5.32 -6.22
C VAL A 243 14.18 5.82 -7.64
N GLU A 244 14.20 4.90 -8.61
CA GLU A 244 13.75 5.17 -9.97
C GLU A 244 12.30 4.68 -10.10
N LEU A 245 11.37 5.62 -10.03
CA LEU A 245 9.94 5.33 -10.05
C LEU A 245 9.39 5.34 -11.49
N ALA A 246 8.80 4.22 -11.91
CA ALA A 246 7.97 4.16 -13.11
C ALA A 246 6.48 4.06 -12.73
N VAL A 247 5.69 5.09 -13.09
CA VAL A 247 4.24 5.12 -12.86
C VAL A 247 3.52 4.67 -14.13
N ARG A 248 2.71 3.62 -14.00
CA ARG A 248 1.95 2.98 -15.08
C ARG A 248 0.48 3.37 -14.99
N PRO A 249 -0.08 3.99 -16.05
CA PRO A 249 -1.44 4.49 -16.03
C PRO A 249 -2.46 3.35 -16.17
N HIS A 250 -3.73 3.70 -16.01
CA HIS A 250 -4.83 2.75 -16.06
C HIS A 250 -4.84 1.89 -17.32
N GLU A 251 -4.55 2.50 -18.47
CA GLU A 251 -4.67 1.89 -19.79
C GLU A 251 -3.70 0.74 -19.95
N GLU A 252 -2.51 0.82 -19.34
CA GLU A 252 -1.53 -0.26 -19.30
C GLU A 252 -2.03 -1.42 -18.45
N THR A 253 -2.50 -1.14 -17.23
CA THR A 253 -3.09 -2.17 -16.36
C THR A 253 -4.30 -2.84 -17.01
N ALA A 254 -5.17 -2.06 -17.65
CA ALA A 254 -6.36 -2.57 -18.32
C ALA A 254 -6.00 -3.45 -19.53
N ARG A 255 -4.93 -3.12 -20.27
CA ARG A 255 -4.41 -3.99 -21.34
C ARG A 255 -3.87 -5.30 -20.79
N LEU A 256 -3.07 -5.25 -19.72
CA LEU A 256 -2.57 -6.44 -19.03
C LEU A 256 -3.72 -7.35 -18.61
N LEU A 257 -4.69 -6.80 -17.87
CA LEU A 257 -5.85 -7.55 -17.40
C LEU A 257 -6.64 -8.15 -18.57
N ARG A 258 -6.85 -7.43 -19.68
CA ARG A 258 -7.55 -7.95 -20.88
C ARG A 258 -6.78 -9.01 -21.65
N SER A 259 -5.45 -8.94 -21.68
CA SER A 259 -4.63 -9.92 -22.40
C SER A 259 -4.64 -11.31 -21.78
N TRP A 260 -4.97 -11.42 -20.48
CA TRP A 260 -5.07 -12.70 -19.82
C TRP A 260 -6.33 -13.45 -20.28
N PRO A 261 -6.23 -14.62 -20.93
CA PRO A 261 -7.35 -15.23 -21.66
C PRO A 261 -8.45 -15.84 -20.77
N GLY A 262 -8.34 -15.76 -19.44
CA GLY A 262 -9.31 -16.36 -18.52
C GLY A 262 -8.90 -17.72 -17.96
N GLY A 263 -7.81 -18.32 -18.46
CA GLY A 263 -7.40 -19.70 -18.12
C GLY A 263 -8.44 -20.75 -18.55
N VAL A 264 -7.97 -21.89 -19.06
CA VAL A 264 -8.81 -23.07 -19.33
C VAL A 264 -8.86 -23.95 -18.10
#